data_AF-A0A933D2X1-F1
#
_entry.id   AF-A0A933D2X1-F1
#
_cell.length_a   1.000
_cell.length_b   1.000
_cell.length_c   1.000
_cell.angle_alpha   90.00
_cell.angle_beta   90.00
_cell.angle_gamma   90.00
#
_symmetry.space_group_name_H-M   'P 1'
#
loop_
_entity.id
_entity.type
_entity.pdbx_description
1 polymer ?
#
loop_
_entity_poly.entity_id
_entity_poly.type
_entity_poly.pdbx_seq_one_letter_code
_entity_poly.pdbx_strand_id
1 'polypeptide(L)'
;MKSFEQEIKAYLGKNQIPFEDRTGSLEELDFALNDHQVHFDVKEKKQHINLKNWQGVTIPEKHFFILDDLSARKILLKSPRSFLVVRDNVSGPSYYVFSIVDLLCMPKHRVHRAIEKSTKAYKGKWYVDLRHGKRCASLDDVLHYMSHYPGKFKQIFKEHIDCWGEYEGEEIQTAGTVRKRKHWVEDLRTKG
;
A
#
# COMPACT_ATOMS: atom_id res chain seq x y z
N MET A 1 22.03 -12.25 2.29
CA MET A 1 20.66 -12.05 2.82
C MET A 1 19.67 -12.60 1.80
N LYS A 2 18.68 -13.38 2.21
CA LYS A 2 17.66 -13.94 1.32
C LYS A 2 16.74 -12.81 0.79
N SER A 3 16.34 -12.87 -0.48
CA SER A 3 15.37 -11.89 -1.02
C SER A 3 14.03 -12.02 -0.29
N PHE A 4 13.26 -10.95 -0.25
CA PHE A 4 12.00 -10.92 0.48
C PHE A 4 10.97 -11.89 -0.10
N GLU A 5 10.88 -12.01 -1.42
CA GLU A 5 10.06 -13.05 -2.07
C GLU A 5 10.41 -14.45 -1.54
N GLN A 6 11.70 -14.75 -1.42
CA GLN A 6 12.18 -16.05 -0.98
C GLN A 6 11.97 -16.24 0.53
N GLU A 7 12.03 -15.17 1.32
CA GLU A 7 11.64 -15.17 2.73
C GLU A 7 10.16 -15.52 2.90
N ILE A 8 9.27 -14.85 2.16
CA ILE A 8 7.83 -15.12 2.14
C ILE A 8 7.57 -16.58 1.78
N LYS A 9 8.16 -17.09 0.68
CA LYS A 9 8.00 -18.50 0.26
C LYS A 9 8.40 -19.49 1.35
N ALA A 10 9.53 -19.24 2.02
CA ALA A 10 9.96 -20.10 3.12
C ALA A 10 9.05 -20.02 4.34
N TYR A 11 8.57 -18.82 4.69
CA TYR A 11 7.65 -18.64 5.79
C TYR A 11 6.29 -19.32 5.52
N LEU A 12 5.71 -19.12 4.33
CA LEU A 12 4.45 -19.75 3.93
C LEU A 12 4.60 -21.28 3.89
N GLY A 13 5.68 -21.79 3.29
CA GLY A 13 5.97 -23.22 3.24
C GLY A 13 6.18 -23.84 4.63
N LYS A 14 6.94 -23.17 5.51
CA LYS A 14 7.14 -23.62 6.90
C LYS A 14 5.83 -23.72 7.67
N ASN A 15 4.92 -22.77 7.47
CA ASN A 15 3.63 -22.71 8.16
C ASN A 15 2.51 -23.46 7.40
N GLN A 16 2.84 -24.17 6.32
CA GLN A 16 1.88 -24.93 5.51
C GLN A 16 0.70 -24.08 5.01
N ILE A 17 0.95 -22.80 4.73
CA ILE A 17 -0.07 -21.88 4.22
C ILE A 17 -0.14 -22.06 2.70
N PRO A 18 -1.28 -22.49 2.12
CA PRO A 18 -1.42 -22.64 0.68
C PRO A 18 -1.26 -21.29 -0.03
N PHE A 19 -0.42 -21.26 -1.06
CA PHE A 19 -0.18 -20.06 -1.84
C PHE A 19 0.13 -20.36 -3.30
N GLU A 20 -0.15 -19.37 -4.13
CA GLU A 20 0.32 -19.32 -5.51
C GLU A 20 1.46 -18.32 -5.64
N ASP A 21 2.54 -18.77 -6.28
CA ASP A 21 3.72 -17.97 -6.59
C ASP A 21 3.59 -17.39 -8.01
N ARG A 22 3.51 -16.06 -8.10
CA ARG A 22 3.31 -15.32 -9.34
C ARG A 22 4.35 -14.21 -9.51
N THR A 23 5.49 -14.28 -8.82
CA THR A 23 6.52 -13.21 -8.80
C THR A 23 7.10 -12.88 -10.19
N GLY A 24 6.93 -13.76 -11.18
CA GLY A 24 7.31 -13.52 -12.58
C GLY A 24 6.25 -12.83 -13.45
N SER A 25 5.03 -12.60 -12.93
CA SER A 25 3.92 -12.09 -13.72
C SER A 25 3.95 -10.57 -13.88
N LEU A 26 3.76 -10.12 -15.12
CA LEU A 26 3.60 -8.69 -15.42
C LEU A 26 2.19 -8.18 -15.09
N GLU A 27 1.21 -9.08 -15.02
CA GLU A 27 -0.22 -8.75 -14.93
C GLU A 27 -0.81 -9.02 -13.55
N GLU A 28 -0.23 -9.99 -12.84
CA GLU A 28 -0.70 -10.42 -11.52
C GLU A 28 0.16 -9.82 -10.39
N LEU A 29 -0.39 -9.94 -9.17
CA LEU A 29 0.35 -9.65 -7.93
C LEU A 29 1.20 -10.85 -7.56
N ASP A 30 2.34 -10.58 -6.91
CA ASP A 30 3.39 -11.57 -6.61
C ASP A 30 2.87 -12.85 -5.92
N PHE A 31 1.89 -12.72 -5.02
CA PHE A 31 1.32 -13.85 -4.28
C PHE A 31 -0.20 -13.79 -4.17
N ALA A 32 -0.81 -14.98 -4.12
CA ALA A 32 -2.21 -15.18 -3.70
C ALA A 32 -2.28 -16.28 -2.64
N LEU A 33 -3.06 -16.08 -1.58
CA LEU A 33 -3.22 -17.03 -0.45
C LEU A 33 -4.67 -17.53 -0.36
N ASN A 34 -4.83 -18.73 0.21
CA ASN A 34 -6.12 -19.30 0.66
C ASN A 34 -7.22 -19.15 -0.40
N ASP A 35 -7.10 -19.82 -1.55
CA ASP A 35 -8.08 -19.72 -2.66
C ASP A 35 -8.38 -18.26 -3.09
N HIS A 36 -7.32 -17.45 -3.23
CA HIS A 36 -7.39 -16.04 -3.66
C HIS A 36 -8.19 -15.13 -2.72
N GLN A 37 -8.27 -15.46 -1.43
CA GLN A 37 -8.88 -14.55 -0.44
C GLN A 37 -7.97 -13.37 -0.08
N VAL A 38 -6.66 -13.49 -0.33
CA VAL A 38 -5.66 -12.43 -0.15
C VAL A 38 -4.70 -12.42 -1.33
N HIS A 39 -4.40 -11.24 -1.86
CA HIS A 39 -3.38 -11.02 -2.89
C HIS A 39 -2.41 -9.95 -2.43
N PHE A 40 -1.12 -10.06 -2.77
CA PHE A 40 -0.18 -9.00 -2.43
C PHE A 40 1.04 -8.95 -3.34
N ASP A 41 1.51 -7.73 -3.57
CA ASP A 41 2.82 -7.44 -4.19
C ASP A 41 3.85 -7.31 -3.06
N VAL A 42 5.05 -7.85 -3.25
CA VAL A 42 6.16 -7.67 -2.32
C VAL A 42 7.22 -6.75 -2.89
N LYS A 43 7.76 -5.88 -2.06
CA LYS A 43 8.85 -4.97 -2.44
C LYS A 43 9.86 -4.84 -1.31
N GLU A 44 11.06 -4.39 -1.68
CA GLU A 44 12.18 -4.27 -0.75
C GLU A 44 12.83 -2.90 -0.87
N LYS A 45 13.02 -2.20 0.25
CA LYS A 45 13.97 -1.10 0.31
C LYS A 45 15.36 -1.70 0.55
N LYS A 46 16.13 -1.86 -0.53
CA LYS A 46 17.43 -2.57 -0.52
C LYS A 46 18.62 -1.71 -0.13
N GLN A 47 18.51 -0.41 -0.36
CA GLN A 47 19.64 0.53 -0.23
C GLN A 47 19.14 1.92 0.12
N HIS A 48 20.03 2.74 0.70
CA HIS A 48 19.76 4.15 0.90
C HIS A 48 19.48 4.84 -0.44
N ILE A 49 18.55 5.78 -0.45
CA ILE A 49 18.19 6.54 -1.64
C ILE A 49 18.86 7.92 -1.57
N ASN A 50 19.62 8.26 -2.61
CA ASN A 50 20.11 9.63 -2.76
C ASN A 50 18.97 10.56 -3.17
N LEU A 51 18.41 11.29 -2.20
CA LEU A 51 17.28 12.19 -2.39
C LEU A 51 17.54 13.30 -3.42
N LYS A 52 18.81 13.68 -3.67
CA LYS A 52 19.14 14.72 -4.68
C LYS A 52 18.74 14.31 -6.10
N ASN A 53 18.59 13.01 -6.36
CA ASN A 53 18.16 12.49 -7.66
C ASN A 53 16.63 12.48 -7.82
N TRP A 54 15.88 12.93 -6.81
CA TRP A 54 14.42 12.85 -6.75
C TRP A 54 13.86 14.22 -6.37
N GLN A 55 13.41 14.96 -7.39
CA GLN A 55 12.91 16.32 -7.23
C GLN A 55 11.59 16.34 -6.44
N GLY A 56 11.40 17.35 -5.59
CA GLY A 56 10.15 17.53 -4.84
C GLY A 56 9.94 16.56 -3.68
N VAL A 57 10.93 15.74 -3.33
CA VAL A 57 10.85 14.87 -2.15
C VAL A 57 10.97 15.69 -0.87
N THR A 58 9.94 15.63 -0.05
CA THR A 58 9.91 16.19 1.32
C THR A 58 10.02 15.11 2.41
N ILE A 59 9.95 13.83 2.01
CA ILE A 59 9.96 12.68 2.92
C ILE A 59 11.40 12.38 3.37
N PRO A 60 11.66 12.19 4.68
CA PRO A 60 12.97 11.77 5.16
C PRO A 60 13.42 10.43 4.54
N GLU A 61 14.68 10.32 4.13
CA GLU A 61 15.21 9.14 3.39
C GLU A 61 14.89 7.80 4.05
N LYS A 62 15.00 7.73 5.39
CA LYS A 62 14.70 6.52 6.15
C LYS A 62 13.30 5.98 5.89
N HIS A 63 12.33 6.86 5.64
CA HIS A 63 10.94 6.54 5.40
C HIS A 63 10.54 6.64 3.93
N PHE A 64 11.44 7.13 3.08
CA PHE A 64 11.15 7.34 1.67
C PHE A 64 11.18 6.02 0.90
N PHE A 65 10.09 5.73 0.21
CA PHE A 65 9.96 4.58 -0.67
C PHE A 65 9.39 5.00 -2.03
N ILE A 66 9.89 4.36 -3.09
CA ILE A 66 9.45 4.63 -4.46
C ILE A 66 8.65 3.42 -4.94
N LEU A 67 7.36 3.64 -5.19
CA LEU A 67 6.47 2.64 -5.73
C LEU A 67 6.25 2.87 -7.23
N ASP A 68 6.20 1.79 -8.00
CA ASP A 68 5.83 1.86 -9.41
C ASP A 68 4.32 2.07 -9.54
N ASP A 69 3.91 3.04 -10.36
CA ASP A 69 2.48 3.30 -10.62
C ASP A 69 1.77 2.04 -11.14
N LEU A 70 2.47 1.21 -11.92
CA LEU A 70 1.97 -0.10 -12.35
C LEU A 70 1.68 -1.04 -11.18
N SER A 71 2.55 -1.13 -10.16
CA SER A 71 2.28 -1.94 -8.97
C SER A 71 1.03 -1.44 -8.25
N ALA A 72 0.88 -0.11 -8.07
CA ALA A 72 -0.31 0.46 -7.45
C ALA A 72 -1.61 0.10 -8.21
N ARG A 73 -1.58 0.14 -9.55
CA ARG A 73 -2.73 -0.24 -10.39
C ARG A 73 -3.04 -1.74 -10.31
N LYS A 74 -2.02 -2.60 -10.28
CA LYS A 74 -2.21 -4.05 -10.09
C LYS A 74 -2.87 -4.35 -8.74
N ILE A 75 -2.45 -3.65 -7.69
CA ILE A 75 -3.07 -3.77 -6.37
C ILE A 75 -4.53 -3.32 -6.43
N LEU A 76 -4.82 -2.17 -7.05
CA LEU A 76 -6.20 -1.69 -7.21
C LEU A 76 -7.11 -2.70 -7.91
N LEU A 77 -6.63 -3.37 -8.95
CA LEU A 77 -7.40 -4.34 -9.73
C LEU A 77 -7.91 -5.53 -8.90
N LYS A 78 -7.22 -5.88 -7.81
CA LYS A 78 -7.55 -7.00 -6.91
C LYS A 78 -8.19 -6.55 -5.58
N SER A 79 -8.62 -5.28 -5.52
CA SER A 79 -9.33 -4.72 -4.36
C SER A 79 -10.60 -5.51 -4.03
N PRO A 80 -11.00 -5.64 -2.75
CA PRO A 80 -10.39 -5.04 -1.55
C PRO A 80 -9.35 -5.93 -0.86
N ARG A 81 -9.03 -7.08 -1.45
CA ARG A 81 -8.23 -8.15 -0.84
C ARG A 81 -6.76 -8.07 -1.22
N SER A 82 -6.31 -6.89 -1.61
CA SER A 82 -5.00 -6.66 -2.19
C SER A 82 -4.16 -5.71 -1.37
N PHE A 83 -2.88 -6.02 -1.27
CA PHE A 83 -1.94 -5.30 -0.42
C PHE A 83 -0.58 -5.09 -1.09
N LEU A 84 0.12 -4.06 -0.65
CA LEU A 84 1.57 -3.94 -0.84
C LEU A 84 2.26 -4.29 0.46
N VAL A 85 3.24 -5.20 0.41
CA VAL A 85 4.11 -5.49 1.55
C VAL A 85 5.52 -5.02 1.20
N VAL A 86 6.08 -4.12 2.02
CA VAL A 86 7.44 -3.63 1.86
C VAL A 86 8.30 -4.11 3.01
N ARG A 87 9.42 -4.79 2.72
CA ARG A 87 10.48 -5.05 3.70
C ARG A 87 11.52 -3.95 3.62
N ASP A 88 11.78 -3.26 4.73
CA ASP A 88 12.89 -2.32 4.82
C ASP A 88 14.15 -3.04 5.29
N ASN A 89 15.15 -3.13 4.42
CA ASN A 89 16.44 -3.75 4.75
C ASN A 89 17.48 -2.72 5.20
N VAL A 90 17.15 -1.43 5.13
CA VAL A 90 18.11 -0.33 5.31
C VAL A 90 18.09 0.17 6.74
N SER A 91 16.91 0.50 7.28
CA SER A 91 16.77 1.01 8.65
C SER A 91 16.57 -0.09 9.71
N GLY A 92 16.74 -1.36 9.31
CA GLY A 92 16.51 -2.56 10.13
C GLY A 92 15.24 -3.31 9.69
N PRO A 93 15.18 -4.65 9.87
CA PRO A 93 14.11 -5.47 9.31
C PRO A 93 12.75 -5.08 9.91
N SER A 94 12.00 -4.29 9.16
CA SER A 94 10.62 -3.93 9.46
C SER A 94 9.78 -4.20 8.22
N TYR A 95 8.55 -4.66 8.41
CA TYR A 95 7.59 -4.82 7.33
C TYR A 95 6.58 -3.71 7.40
N TYR A 96 6.18 -3.19 6.24
CA TYR A 96 5.13 -2.20 6.11
C TYR A 96 4.07 -2.76 5.18
N VAL A 97 2.82 -2.78 5.64
CA VAL A 97 1.68 -3.26 4.86
C VAL A 97 0.80 -2.08 4.52
N PHE A 98 0.52 -1.91 3.24
CA PHE A 98 -0.45 -0.94 2.77
C PHE A 98 -1.63 -1.69 2.18
N SER A 99 -2.83 -1.35 2.64
CA SER A 99 -4.04 -1.73 1.93
C SER A 99 -4.23 -0.83 0.70
N ILE A 100 -5.15 -1.22 -0.18
CA ILE A 100 -5.51 -0.37 -1.30
C ILE A 100 -6.11 0.98 -0.87
N VAL A 101 -6.86 1.02 0.24
CA VAL A 101 -7.43 2.29 0.72
C VAL A 101 -6.31 3.18 1.23
N ASP A 102 -5.35 2.63 1.97
CA ASP A 102 -4.18 3.39 2.43
C ASP A 102 -3.42 3.99 1.24
N LEU A 103 -3.14 3.19 0.21
CA LEU A 103 -2.45 3.67 -1.00
C LEU A 103 -3.21 4.78 -1.73
N LEU A 104 -4.53 4.68 -1.80
CA LEU A 104 -5.37 5.67 -2.49
C LEU A 104 -5.52 6.97 -1.68
N CYS A 105 -5.71 6.87 -0.38
CA CYS A 105 -6.01 7.99 0.50
C CYS A 105 -4.75 8.71 1.01
N MET A 106 -3.63 8.01 1.19
CA MET A 106 -2.41 8.64 1.72
C MET A 106 -1.89 9.77 0.80
N PRO A 107 -1.34 10.85 1.39
CA PRO A 107 -0.56 11.83 0.67
C PRO A 107 0.58 11.15 -0.10
N LYS A 108 0.70 11.49 -1.37
CA LYS A 108 1.73 10.93 -2.26
C LYS A 108 2.08 11.93 -3.34
N HIS A 109 3.35 11.94 -3.73
CA HIS A 109 3.80 12.68 -4.89
C HIS A 109 3.96 11.74 -6.07
N ARG A 110 3.34 12.06 -7.21
CA ARG A 110 3.40 11.24 -8.43
C ARG A 110 4.32 11.91 -9.44
N VAL A 111 5.27 11.16 -9.98
CA VAL A 111 6.24 11.69 -10.94
C VAL A 111 6.37 10.79 -12.17
N HIS A 112 6.76 11.39 -13.28
CA HIS A 112 7.25 10.67 -14.45
C HIS A 112 8.77 10.58 -14.37
N ARG A 113 9.30 9.37 -14.23
CA ARG A 113 10.74 9.11 -14.29
C ARG A 113 11.14 8.77 -15.73
N ALA A 114 12.04 9.56 -16.30
CA ALA A 114 12.64 9.24 -17.60
C ALA A 114 13.36 7.89 -17.55
N ILE A 115 13.20 7.11 -18.61
CA ILE A 115 13.93 5.87 -18.83
C ILE A 115 14.89 6.14 -19.99
N GLU A 116 16.17 6.11 -19.68
CA GLU A 116 17.23 6.19 -20.69
C GLU A 116 17.51 4.79 -21.21
N LYS A 117 16.66 4.37 -22.17
CA LYS A 117 16.89 3.19 -23.01
C LYS A 117 16.96 3.63 -24.48
N SER A 118 16.96 2.69 -25.41
CA SER A 118 16.96 2.96 -26.86
C SER A 118 15.83 3.88 -27.34
N THR A 119 14.77 4.06 -26.54
CA THR A 119 13.68 5.00 -26.81
C THR A 119 13.45 5.88 -25.59
N LYS A 120 13.26 7.19 -25.80
CA LYS A 120 12.85 8.11 -24.74
C LYS A 120 11.45 7.72 -24.27
N ALA A 121 11.37 7.18 -23.05
CA ALA A 121 10.12 6.76 -22.43
C ALA A 121 10.08 7.22 -20.97
N TYR A 122 8.90 7.15 -20.35
CA TYR A 122 8.71 7.48 -18.94
C TYR A 122 8.03 6.33 -18.19
N LYS A 123 8.34 6.20 -16.91
CA LYS A 123 7.61 5.34 -15.97
C LYS A 123 7.00 6.20 -14.87
N GLY A 124 5.71 6.02 -14.60
CA GLY A 124 5.05 6.60 -13.44
C GLY A 124 5.62 6.01 -12.14
N LYS A 125 5.96 6.87 -11.20
CA LYS A 125 6.43 6.51 -9.86
C LYS A 125 5.67 7.30 -8.81
N TRP A 126 5.45 6.69 -7.65
CA TRP A 126 4.87 7.32 -6.48
C TRP A 126 5.95 7.42 -5.41
N TYR A 127 6.03 8.59 -4.78
CA TYR A 127 6.80 8.84 -3.58
C TYR A 127 5.89 8.56 -2.39
N VAL A 128 6.28 7.57 -1.61
CA VAL A 128 5.50 7.03 -0.50
C VAL A 128 6.30 7.17 0.79
N ASP A 129 5.65 7.60 1.86
CA ASP A 129 6.20 7.56 3.20
C ASP A 129 5.82 6.22 3.85
N LEU A 130 6.81 5.42 4.24
CA LEU A 130 6.58 4.11 4.86
C LEU A 130 5.74 4.20 6.15
N ARG A 131 5.76 5.34 6.84
CA ARG A 131 4.96 5.57 8.05
C ARG A 131 3.46 5.62 7.78
N HIS A 132 3.04 5.86 6.55
CA HIS A 132 1.62 5.84 6.17
C HIS A 132 1.06 4.41 6.08
N GLY A 133 1.93 3.39 6.10
CA GLY A 133 1.54 1.99 6.10
C GLY A 133 1.50 1.41 7.52
N LYS A 134 0.85 0.25 7.66
CA LYS A 134 0.89 -0.51 8.91
C LYS A 134 2.26 -1.14 9.09
N ARG A 135 3.05 -0.62 10.06
CA ARG A 135 4.29 -1.28 10.50
C ARG A 135 3.98 -2.58 11.22
N CYS A 136 4.70 -3.64 10.85
CA CYS A 136 4.61 -5.00 11.37
C CYS A 136 6.02 -5.47 11.78
N ALA A 137 6.11 -6.20 12.89
CA ALA A 137 7.39 -6.70 13.42
C ALA A 137 7.78 -8.07 12.85
N SER A 138 6.79 -8.83 12.37
CA SER A 138 6.96 -10.19 11.83
C SER A 138 6.10 -10.43 10.60
N LEU A 139 6.33 -11.55 9.91
CA LEU A 139 5.45 -12.03 8.86
C LEU A 139 4.10 -12.54 9.40
N ASP A 140 4.06 -13.00 10.65
CA ASP A 140 2.80 -13.34 11.33
C ASP A 140 1.90 -12.11 11.45
N ASP A 141 2.47 -10.96 11.86
CA ASP A 141 1.75 -9.67 11.95
C ASP A 141 1.22 -9.23 10.57
N VAL A 142 2.02 -9.42 9.52
CA VAL A 142 1.64 -9.08 8.14
C VAL A 142 0.44 -9.90 7.70
N LEU A 143 0.47 -11.23 7.87
CA LEU A 143 -0.64 -12.10 7.51
C LEU A 143 -1.88 -11.85 8.37
N HIS A 144 -1.70 -11.61 9.66
CA HIS A 144 -2.78 -11.26 10.56
C HIS A 144 -3.48 -9.97 10.10
N TYR A 145 -2.72 -8.92 9.77
CA TYR A 145 -3.29 -7.67 9.25
C TYR A 145 -4.08 -7.89 7.96
N MET A 146 -3.51 -8.57 6.97
CA MET A 146 -4.16 -8.78 5.67
C MET A 146 -5.43 -9.62 5.75
N SER A 147 -5.44 -10.65 6.61
CA SER A 147 -6.62 -11.52 6.79
C SER A 147 -7.80 -10.81 7.48
N HIS A 148 -7.53 -9.84 8.36
CA HIS A 148 -8.58 -9.11 9.10
C HIS A 148 -9.05 -7.85 8.37
N TYR A 149 -8.28 -7.34 7.41
CA TYR A 149 -8.59 -6.10 6.69
C TYR A 149 -9.93 -6.12 5.92
N PRO A 150 -10.37 -7.21 5.25
CA PRO A 150 -11.66 -7.22 4.54
C PRO A 150 -12.87 -6.91 5.44
N GLY A 151 -12.81 -7.25 6.73
CA GLY A 151 -13.84 -6.86 7.70
C GLY A 151 -13.88 -5.35 7.90
N LYS A 152 -12.71 -4.72 8.02
CA LYS A 152 -12.56 -3.25 8.13
C LYS A 152 -13.00 -2.54 6.87
N PHE A 153 -12.64 -3.05 5.68
CA PHE A 153 -12.92 -2.39 4.40
C PHE A 153 -14.40 -1.97 4.25
N LYS A 154 -15.34 -2.84 4.62
CA LYS A 154 -16.78 -2.50 4.56
C LYS A 154 -17.15 -1.37 5.51
N GLN A 155 -16.55 -1.32 6.70
CA GLN A 155 -16.79 -0.27 7.70
C GLN A 155 -16.25 1.08 7.21
N ILE A 156 -15.06 1.10 6.60
CA ILE A 156 -14.46 2.32 6.02
C ILE A 156 -15.45 3.03 5.10
N PHE A 157 -16.02 2.33 4.12
CA PHE A 157 -16.89 2.97 3.13
C PHE A 157 -18.34 3.18 3.58
N LYS A 158 -18.81 2.48 4.62
CA LYS A 158 -20.21 2.54 5.06
C LYS A 158 -20.43 3.38 6.32
N GLU A 159 -19.41 3.49 7.16
CA GLU A 159 -19.51 4.02 8.51
C GLU A 159 -18.61 5.24 8.72
N HIS A 160 -17.47 5.32 8.03
CA HIS A 160 -16.63 6.51 8.06
C HIS A 160 -17.09 7.52 7.00
N ILE A 161 -17.19 8.77 7.44
CA ILE A 161 -17.66 9.91 6.64
C ILE A 161 -16.58 11.01 6.63
N ASP A 162 -15.65 10.93 7.56
CA ASP A 162 -14.43 11.71 7.68
C ASP A 162 -13.31 11.17 6.78
N CYS A 163 -12.21 11.93 6.71
CA CYS A 163 -10.99 11.52 6.01
C CYS A 163 -10.47 10.20 6.59
N TRP A 164 -10.13 9.24 5.72
CA TRP A 164 -9.60 7.95 6.14
C TRP A 164 -8.12 8.04 6.50
N GLY A 165 -7.76 7.47 7.64
CA GLY A 165 -6.37 7.34 8.07
C GLY A 165 -5.82 8.58 8.75
N GLU A 166 -4.65 8.41 9.37
CA GLU A 166 -3.84 9.50 9.91
C GLU A 166 -2.49 9.42 9.21
N TYR A 167 -2.20 10.41 8.37
CA TYR A 167 -0.99 10.41 7.57
C TYR A 167 0.00 11.46 8.05
N GLU A 168 1.25 11.06 8.17
CA GLU A 168 2.32 11.97 8.58
C GLU A 168 2.39 13.19 7.67
N GLY A 169 2.42 14.37 8.30
CA GLY A 169 2.55 15.66 7.62
C GLY A 169 1.25 16.15 6.97
N GLU A 170 0.14 15.41 7.13
CA GLU A 170 -1.16 15.85 6.69
C GLU A 170 -1.86 16.67 7.78
N GLU A 171 -2.40 17.81 7.40
CA GLU A 171 -3.30 18.61 8.24
C GLU A 171 -4.73 18.48 7.72
N ILE A 172 -5.56 17.74 8.44
CA ILE A 172 -6.99 17.63 8.13
C ILE A 172 -7.70 18.82 8.78
N GLN A 173 -8.04 19.82 7.97
CA GLN A 173 -8.81 20.97 8.44
C GLN A 173 -10.21 20.54 8.87
N THR A 174 -10.61 20.97 10.06
CA THR A 174 -11.96 20.71 10.58
C THR A 174 -12.80 21.98 10.47
N ALA A 175 -13.89 21.90 9.68
CA ALA A 175 -14.89 22.94 9.60
C ALA A 175 -16.30 22.32 9.51
N GLY A 176 -17.25 22.87 10.27
CA GLY A 176 -18.62 22.36 10.33
C GLY A 176 -18.80 21.15 11.25
N THR A 177 -19.94 20.45 11.11
CA THR A 177 -20.28 19.27 11.92
C THR A 177 -20.05 17.99 11.12
N VAL A 178 -19.36 17.00 11.72
CA VAL A 178 -19.17 15.68 11.12
C VAL A 178 -20.52 15.07 10.77
N ARG A 179 -20.75 14.80 9.49
CA ARG A 179 -22.03 14.22 9.04
C ARG A 179 -22.12 12.76 9.47
N LYS A 180 -23.34 12.34 9.83
CA LYS A 180 -23.70 10.94 10.07
C LYS A 180 -24.55 10.46 8.90
N ARG A 181 -24.57 9.15 8.64
CA ARG A 181 -25.35 8.54 7.54
C ARG A 181 -26.82 9.00 7.50
N LYS A 182 -27.43 9.27 8.67
CA LYS A 182 -28.80 9.80 8.78
C LYS A 182 -29.01 11.16 8.10
N HIS A 183 -27.98 12.02 8.04
CA HIS A 183 -28.08 13.34 7.42
C HIS A 183 -28.23 13.23 5.88
N TRP A 184 -27.75 12.14 5.26
CA TRP A 184 -27.88 11.94 3.80
C TRP A 184 -29.31 11.61 3.39
N VAL A 185 -30.08 10.95 4.26
CA VAL A 185 -31.51 10.67 4.03
C VAL A 185 -32.32 11.97 4.05
N GLU A 186 -31.90 12.94 4.87
CA GLU A 186 -32.51 14.27 4.95
C GLU A 186 -32.18 15.12 3.71
N ASP A 187 -30.96 15.02 3.15
CA ASP A 187 -30.57 15.70 1.90
C ASP A 187 -31.36 15.22 0.67
N LEU A 188 -31.69 13.93 0.61
CA LEU A 188 -32.49 13.36 -0.49
C LEU A 188 -33.96 13.79 -0.43
N ARG A 189 -34.46 14.13 0.76
CA ARG A 189 -35.85 14.59 0.96
C ARG A 189 -36.03 16.08 0.68
N THR A 190 -34.98 16.87 0.80
CA THR A 190 -35.00 18.32 0.57
C THR A 190 -34.76 18.72 -0.90
N LYS A 191 -34.53 17.76 -1.79
CA LYS A 191 -34.40 17.95 -3.25
C LYS A 191 -35.59 17.38 -4.05
N GLY A 192 -36.73 17.15 -3.40
CA GLY A 192 -38.01 16.77 -4.03
C GLY A 192 -38.94 17.94 -4.16
#